data_AF-A0A969NLU3-F1
#
_entry.id   AF-A0A969NLU3-F1
#
_cell.length_a   1.000
_cell.length_b   1.000
_cell.length_c   1.000
_cell.angle_alpha   90.00
_cell.angle_beta   90.00
_cell.angle_gamma   90.00
#
_symmetry.space_group_name_H-M   'P 1'
#
loop_
_entity.id
_entity.type
_entity.pdbx_description
1 polymer ?
#
loop_
_entity_poly.entity_id
_entity_poly.type
_entity_poly.pdbx_seq_one_letter_code
_entity_poly.pdbx_strand_id
1 'polypeptide(L)' 'MSGIQQIEHLLVIEDRQGKRTIVLKAATCSVGRDPSNHVVLDSHSISRH' A
#
# COMPACT_ATOMS: atom_id res chain seq x y z
N MET A 1 -23.78 -1.68 24.63
CA MET A 1 -23.60 -2.23 23.28
C MET A 1 -22.26 -1.74 22.74
N SER A 2 -21.22 -2.57 22.73
CA SER A 2 -19.99 -2.22 21.99
C SER A 2 -20.21 -2.58 20.53
N GLY A 3 -20.47 -1.57 19.69
CA GLY A 3 -20.48 -1.77 18.24
C GLY A 3 -19.11 -2.28 17.79
N ILE A 4 -19.09 -3.21 16.85
CA ILE A 4 -17.84 -3.68 16.22
C ILE A 4 -17.23 -2.47 15.53
N GLN A 5 -16.14 -1.94 16.07
CA GLN A 5 -15.42 -0.85 15.45
C GLN A 5 -14.69 -1.42 14.23
N GLN A 6 -15.06 -0.94 13.04
CA GLN A 6 -14.44 -1.41 11.81
C GLN A 6 -13.00 -0.87 11.76
N ILE A 7 -12.02 -1.78 11.80
CA ILE A 7 -10.61 -1.43 11.73
C ILE A 7 -10.24 -1.22 10.26
N GLU A 8 -9.76 -0.02 9.94
CA GLU A 8 -9.19 0.28 8.63
C GLU A 8 -7.66 0.20 8.70
N HIS A 9 -7.07 -0.54 7.78
CA HIS A 9 -5.62 -0.62 7.62
C HIS A 9 -5.18 0.36 6.54
N LEU A 10 -4.42 1.38 6.92
CA LEU A 10 -3.93 2.40 6.00
C LEU A 10 -2.42 2.23 5.80
N LEU A 11 -1.98 2.24 4.54
CA LEU A 11 -0.58 2.36 4.17
C LEU A 11 -0.35 3.76 3.59
N VAL A 12 0.55 4.51 4.21
CA VAL A 12 0.97 5.84 3.74
C VAL A 12 2.27 5.68 2.98
N ILE A 13 2.29 6.13 1.73
CA ILE A 13 3.43 6.05 0.82
C ILE A 13 3.88 7.46 0.48
N GLU A 14 5.18 7.69 0.56
CA GLU A 14 5.84 8.89 0.06
C GLU A 14 6.98 8.46 -0.85
N ASP A 15 6.84 8.75 -2.15
CA ASP A 15 7.82 8.42 -3.17
C ASP A 15 7.93 9.57 -4.19
N ARG A 16 8.54 9.31 -5.35
CA ARG A 16 8.74 10.33 -6.39
C ARG A 16 7.44 10.87 -6.99
N GLN A 17 6.31 10.17 -6.82
CA GLN A 17 4.98 10.64 -7.23
C GLN A 17 4.29 11.47 -6.13
N GLY A 18 4.97 11.71 -5.01
CA GLY A 18 4.45 12.44 -3.86
C GLY A 18 3.84 11.52 -2.82
N LYS A 19 2.99 12.10 -1.96
CA LYS A 19 2.39 11.41 -0.82
C LYS A 19 0.98 10.92 -1.14
N ARG A 20 0.72 9.64 -0.87
CA ARG A 20 -0.60 9.03 -1.03
C ARG A 20 -0.90 8.04 0.09
N THR A 21 -2.18 7.86 0.37
CA THR A 21 -2.67 6.86 1.33
C THR A 21 -3.48 5.81 0.58
N ILE A 22 -3.21 4.54 0.85
CA ILE A 22 -3.98 3.43 0.31
C ILE A 22 -4.64 2.65 1.45
N VAL A 23 -5.85 2.14 1.19
CA VAL A 23 -6.56 1.24 2.11
C VAL A 23 -6.17 -0.19 1.78
N LEU A 24 -5.61 -0.91 2.76
CA LEU A 24 -5.29 -2.32 2.63
C LEU A 24 -6.55 -3.15 2.89
N LYS A 25 -7.09 -3.75 1.82
CA LYS A 25 -8.29 -4.59 1.88
C LYS A 25 -7.98 -6.09 1.87
N ALA A 26 -6.84 -6.50 1.32
CA ALA A 26 -6.44 -7.89 1.21
C ALA A 26 -5.54 -8.31 2.38
N ALA A 27 -5.64 -9.57 2.80
CA ALA A 27 -4.77 -10.15 3.82
C ALA A 27 -3.30 -10.21 3.37
N THR A 28 -3.07 -10.35 2.07
CA THR A 28 -1.75 -10.36 1.43
C THR A 28 -1.81 -9.53 0.16
N CYS A 29 -0.79 -8.71 -0.08
CA CYS A 29 -0.61 -7.97 -1.32
C CYS A 29 0.88 -7.92 -1.68
N SER A 30 1.18 -7.79 -2.98
CA SER A 30 2.55 -7.62 -3.45
C SER A 30 2.93 -6.14 -3.45
N VAL A 31 4.19 -5.83 -3.13
CA VAL A 31 4.71 -4.46 -3.03
C VAL A 31 6.04 -4.38 -3.77
N GLY A 32 6.16 -3.48 -4.75
CA GLY A 32 7.36 -3.36 -5.56
C GLY A 32 7.26 -2.20 -6.55
N ARG A 33 8.30 -2.00 -7.38
CA ARG A 33 8.29 -0.94 -8.41
C ARG A 33 7.66 -1.39 -9.73
N ASP A 34 7.40 -2.68 -9.90
CA ASP A 34 6.83 -3.20 -11.14
C ASP A 34 5.33 -2.88 -11.19
N PRO A 35 4.79 -2.43 -12.34
CA PRO A 35 3.36 -2.12 -12.48
C PRO A 35 2.42 -3.30 -12.21
N SER A 36 2.92 -4.54 -12.21
CA SER A 36 2.14 -5.73 -11.84
C SER A 36 1.99 -5.92 -10.33
N ASN A 37 2.76 -5.21 -9.48
CA ASN A 37 2.58 -5.23 -8.04
C ASN A 37 1.26 -4.56 -7.64
N HIS A 38 0.63 -5.07 -6.57
CA HIS A 38 -0.61 -4.49 -6.06
C HIS A 38 -0.40 -3.10 -5.46
N VAL A 39 0.75 -2.91 -4.79
CA VAL A 39 1.22 -1.61 -4.31
C VAL A 39 2.49 -1.26 -5.06
N VAL A 40 2.38 -0.34 -6.00
CA VAL A 40 3.53 0.15 -6.77
C VAL A 40 4.22 1.28 -6.00
N LEU A 41 5.54 1.22 -5.82
CA LEU A 41 6.37 2.27 -5.25
C LEU A 41 7.32 2.83 -6.32
N ASP A 42 7.27 4.14 -6.58
CA ASP A 42 8.15 4.77 -7.55
C ASP A 42 9.52 5.10 -6.96
N SER A 43 10.41 4.12 -7.04
CA SER A 43 11.84 4.31 -6.75
C SER A 43 12.71 3.25 -7.42
N HIS A 44 13.91 3.66 -7.82
CA HIS A 44 14.92 2.76 -8.40
C HIS A 44 15.57 1.85 -7.35
N SER A 45 15.46 2.18 -6.06
CA SER A 45 15.99 1.37 -4.95
C SER A 45 15.08 0.23 -4.53
N ILE A 46 13.84 0.17 -5.05
CA ILE A 46 12.85 -0.84 -4.69
C ILE A 46 12.89 -2.00 -5.69
N SER A 47 12.70 -3.22 -5.20
CA SER A 47 12.64 -4.44 -6.02
C SER A 47 11.47 -4.43 -7.00
N ARG A 48 11.57 -5.23 -8.07
CA ARG A 48 10.47 -5.46 -9.04
C ARG A 48 9.42 -6.47 -8.56
N HIS A 49 9.68 -7.18 -7.47
CA HIS A 49 8.83 -8.25 -6.95
C HIS A 49 8.36 -7.90 -5.55
#